data_AF-A0A0P7V838-F1
#
_entry.id   AF-A0A0P7V838-F1
#
_cell.length_a   1.000
_cell.length_b   1.000
_cell.length_c   1.000
_cell.angle_alpha   90.00
_cell.angle_beta   90.00
_cell.angle_gamma   90.00
#
_symmetry.space_group_name_H-M   'P 1'
#
loop_
_entity.id
_entity.type
_entity.pdbx_description
1 polymer ?
#
loop_
_entity_poly.entity_id
_entity_poly.type
_entity_poly.pdbx_seq_one_letter_code
_entity_poly.pdbx_strand_id
1 'polypeptide(L)'
;MGNVPAALKHCLSYEQLTRDYPWLAAWLQREKRNAITDLPKFVKIVEVGPRDGLQNEKEIVPTDVKIQFIDLLSKTGLPAIEATSFVSSKWVPQMADHTDVLQGIHRAPQVKYPVLTPNLRGFRTAIAAGATEVAVFGSASETFSRKNINCSIEESMQRFEEVVRAAKELQIPVRGYVSCVLGCPYEGDIEPSKVTKVVKTLYGMGCYEISLGDTIGVGTPGSMARLLDSVKKEVPMSTLAVHCHDTYGQALANILVALQVSNSLTAH
;
A
#
# COMPACT_ATOMS: atom_id res chain seq x y z
N MET A 1 -54.14 -11.81 9.63
CA MET A 1 -52.90 -11.97 10.43
C MET A 1 -52.12 -13.10 9.78
N GLY A 2 -51.12 -12.75 8.96
CA GLY A 2 -50.43 -13.70 8.07
C GLY A 2 -49.46 -14.61 8.82
N ASN A 3 -49.55 -15.91 8.54
CA ASN A 3 -48.63 -16.91 9.07
C ASN A 3 -47.24 -16.74 8.46
N VAL A 4 -46.26 -16.52 9.33
CA VAL A 4 -44.84 -16.52 8.99
C VAL A 4 -44.39 -17.98 8.74
N PRO A 5 -43.66 -18.29 7.66
CA PRO A 5 -43.21 -19.66 7.33
C PRO A 5 -42.34 -20.29 8.43
N ALA A 6 -42.43 -21.61 8.61
CA ALA A 6 -41.68 -22.38 9.61
C ALA A 6 -40.14 -22.23 9.52
N ALA A 7 -39.61 -21.79 8.37
CA ALA A 7 -38.19 -21.51 8.18
C ALA A 7 -37.68 -20.28 8.96
N LEU A 8 -38.57 -19.39 9.44
CA LEU A 8 -38.22 -18.22 10.26
C LEU A 8 -38.18 -18.50 11.77
N LYS A 9 -38.46 -19.74 12.21
CA LYS A 9 -38.38 -20.13 13.64
C LYS A 9 -36.98 -20.52 14.12
N HIS A 10 -35.97 -20.48 13.25
CA HIS A 10 -34.60 -20.86 13.57
C HIS A 10 -33.61 -19.69 13.59
N CYS A 11 -34.05 -18.49 13.95
CA CYS A 11 -33.14 -17.54 14.58
C CYS A 11 -32.92 -18.01 16.03
N LEU A 12 -32.11 -19.05 16.22
CA LEU A 12 -31.72 -19.49 17.56
C LEU A 12 -31.10 -18.29 18.26
N SER A 13 -31.65 -17.90 19.42
CA SER A 13 -31.03 -16.84 20.22
C SER A 13 -29.65 -17.31 20.64
N TYR A 14 -28.71 -16.38 20.79
CA TYR A 14 -27.34 -16.67 21.24
C TYR A 14 -27.32 -17.51 22.53
N GLU A 15 -28.26 -17.26 23.43
CA GLU A 15 -28.43 -18.01 24.68
C GLU A 15 -28.89 -19.46 24.45
N GLN A 16 -29.75 -19.71 23.45
CA GLN A 16 -30.18 -21.07 23.09
C GLN A 16 -29.04 -21.87 22.45
N LEU A 17 -28.31 -21.26 21.52
CA LEU A 17 -27.15 -21.87 20.86
C LEU A 17 -26.04 -22.26 21.85
N THR A 18 -25.73 -21.37 22.80
CA THR A 18 -24.68 -21.64 23.80
C THR A 18 -25.09 -22.68 24.84
N ARG A 19 -26.38 -22.82 25.12
CA ARG A 19 -26.92 -23.86 26.01
C ARG A 19 -26.96 -25.24 25.33
N ASP A 20 -27.44 -25.31 24.09
CA ASP A 20 -27.60 -26.57 23.36
C ASP A 20 -26.27 -27.13 22.86
N TYR A 21 -25.25 -26.27 22.69
CA TYR A 21 -23.91 -26.65 22.28
C TYR A 21 -22.86 -26.08 23.25
N PRO A 22 -22.59 -26.73 24.39
CA PRO A 22 -21.63 -26.25 25.38
C PRO A 22 -20.19 -26.09 24.82
N TRP A 23 -19.84 -26.89 23.82
CA TRP A 23 -18.58 -26.75 23.08
C TRP A 23 -18.51 -25.43 22.29
N LEU A 24 -19.65 -24.93 21.78
CA LEU A 24 -19.75 -23.66 21.07
C LEU A 24 -19.54 -22.49 22.03
N ALA A 25 -20.09 -22.56 23.25
CA ALA A 25 -19.85 -21.56 24.29
C ALA A 25 -18.36 -21.52 24.70
N ALA A 26 -17.73 -22.67 24.88
CA ALA A 26 -16.31 -22.78 25.19
C ALA A 26 -15.42 -22.28 24.03
N TRP A 27 -15.81 -22.56 22.78
CA TRP A 27 -15.15 -22.08 21.56
C TRP A 27 -15.30 -20.55 21.40
N LEU A 28 -16.50 -20.00 21.56
CA LEU A 28 -16.76 -18.55 21.56
C LEU A 28 -16.03 -17.81 22.69
N GLN A 29 -15.91 -18.43 23.87
CA GLN A 29 -15.10 -17.88 24.97
C GLN A 29 -13.58 -18.00 24.72
N ARG A 30 -13.16 -18.96 23.89
CA ARG A 30 -11.77 -19.12 23.45
C ARG A 30 -11.43 -18.12 22.34
N GLU A 31 -12.35 -17.83 21.43
CA GLU A 31 -12.27 -16.71 20.48
C GLU A 31 -12.27 -15.35 21.20
N LYS A 32 -13.14 -15.14 22.20
CA LYS A 32 -13.08 -13.94 23.05
C LYS A 32 -11.76 -13.81 23.83
N ARG A 33 -11.08 -14.93 24.10
CA ARG A 33 -9.74 -14.96 24.73
C ARG A 33 -8.59 -14.79 23.75
N ASN A 34 -8.81 -15.05 22.47
CA ASN A 34 -8.00 -14.49 21.38
C ASN A 34 -8.38 -13.01 21.16
N ALA A 35 -8.47 -12.26 22.26
CA ALA A 35 -8.44 -10.82 22.18
C ALA A 35 -7.22 -10.43 21.33
N ILE A 36 -7.37 -9.38 20.55
CA ILE A 36 -6.32 -8.83 19.72
C ILE A 36 -5.22 -8.28 20.66
N THR A 37 -4.35 -9.13 21.19
CA THR A 37 -3.41 -8.78 22.27
C THR A 37 -2.05 -8.32 21.77
N ASP A 38 -1.70 -8.62 20.51
CA ASP A 38 -0.37 -8.38 19.94
C ASP A 38 -0.42 -7.37 18.78
N LEU A 39 -1.14 -6.26 18.96
CA LEU A 39 -1.06 -5.15 18.00
C LEU A 39 0.19 -4.31 18.19
N PRO A 40 0.71 -3.70 17.11
CA PRO A 40 1.78 -2.74 17.24
C PRO A 40 1.33 -1.54 18.08
N LYS A 41 2.21 -1.08 18.97
CA LYS A 41 1.96 0.13 19.79
C LYS A 41 1.91 1.40 18.96
N PHE A 42 2.56 1.39 17.80
CA PHE A 42 2.67 2.51 16.87
C PHE A 42 2.50 2.02 15.43
N VAL A 43 1.75 2.77 14.64
CA VAL A 43 1.58 2.55 13.20
C VAL A 43 2.05 3.80 12.48
N LYS A 44 2.94 3.64 11.50
CA LYS A 44 3.32 4.73 10.61
C LYS A 44 2.26 4.83 9.52
N ILE A 45 1.61 5.99 9.39
CA ILE A 45 0.73 6.29 8.25
C ILE A 45 1.55 7.08 7.22
N VAL A 46 1.48 6.66 5.96
CA VAL A 46 2.06 7.41 4.84
C VAL A 46 0.93 7.94 3.99
N GLU A 47 0.75 9.25 4.02
CA GLU A 47 -0.30 9.93 3.28
C GLU A 47 0.05 9.98 1.79
N VAL A 48 -0.78 9.35 0.95
CA VAL A 48 -0.56 9.24 -0.50
C VAL A 48 -1.51 10.11 -1.31
N GLY A 49 -2.44 10.83 -0.67
CA GLY A 49 -3.43 11.69 -1.30
C GLY A 49 -2.86 12.66 -2.34
N PRO A 50 -1.78 13.42 -2.06
CA PRO A 50 -1.22 14.38 -3.01
C PRO A 50 -0.66 13.75 -4.30
N ARG A 51 -0.24 12.48 -4.24
CA ARG A 51 0.27 11.73 -5.41
C ARG A 51 -0.78 10.75 -5.92
N ASP A 52 -1.02 9.65 -5.20
CA ASP A 52 -1.87 8.56 -5.65
C ASP A 52 -3.35 8.97 -5.73
N GLY A 53 -3.83 9.77 -4.78
CA GLY A 53 -5.18 10.33 -4.82
C GLY A 53 -5.37 11.22 -6.05
N LEU A 54 -4.62 12.32 -6.11
CA LEU A 54 -4.75 13.30 -7.20
C LEU A 54 -4.43 12.75 -8.60
N GLN A 55 -3.58 11.74 -8.71
CA GLN A 55 -3.30 11.07 -9.98
C GLN A 55 -4.55 10.36 -10.54
N ASN A 56 -5.44 9.88 -9.68
CA ASN A 56 -6.66 9.18 -10.07
C ASN A 56 -7.89 10.11 -10.19
N GLU A 57 -7.72 11.40 -9.88
CA GLU A 57 -8.76 12.40 -10.08
C GLU A 57 -8.95 12.75 -11.56
N LYS A 58 -10.21 13.00 -11.94
CA LYS A 58 -10.56 13.37 -13.31
C LYS A 58 -10.07 14.77 -13.67
N GLU A 59 -10.17 15.69 -12.72
CA GLU A 59 -9.79 17.08 -12.90
C GLU A 59 -8.32 17.29 -12.52
N ILE A 60 -7.62 18.12 -13.30
CA ILE A 60 -6.26 18.52 -12.95
C ILE A 60 -6.34 19.64 -11.91
N VAL A 61 -5.97 19.30 -10.68
CA VAL A 61 -5.90 20.27 -9.58
C VAL A 61 -4.77 21.28 -9.82
N PRO A 62 -5.03 22.60 -9.68
CA PRO A 62 -4.01 23.64 -9.82
C PRO A 62 -2.82 23.47 -8.86
N THR A 63 -1.64 23.90 -9.30
CA THR A 63 -0.37 23.71 -8.57
C THR A 63 -0.37 24.35 -7.18
N ASP A 64 -0.90 25.56 -7.04
CA ASP A 64 -1.02 26.28 -5.76
C ASP A 64 -1.93 25.53 -4.77
N VAL A 65 -3.01 24.93 -5.26
CA VAL A 65 -3.92 24.09 -4.47
C VAL A 65 -3.21 22.80 -4.00
N LYS A 66 -2.41 22.17 -4.86
CA LYS A 66 -1.60 20.99 -4.47
C LYS A 66 -0.58 21.33 -3.38
N ILE A 67 0.12 22.45 -3.53
CA ILE A 67 1.09 22.95 -2.53
C ILE A 67 0.37 23.21 -1.20
N GLN A 68 -0.75 23.94 -1.25
CA GLN A 68 -1.54 24.22 -0.05
C GLN A 68 -2.03 22.92 0.63
N PHE A 69 -2.44 21.93 -0.15
CA PHE A 69 -2.88 20.65 0.38
C PHE A 69 -1.75 19.92 1.13
N ILE A 70 -0.55 19.82 0.54
CA ILE A 70 0.62 19.19 1.17
C ILE A 70 1.05 19.97 2.42
N ASP A 71 1.01 21.30 2.40
CA ASP A 71 1.35 22.15 3.54
C ASP A 71 0.36 21.99 4.70
N LEU A 72 -0.93 21.77 4.41
CA LEU A 72 -1.93 21.46 5.42
C LEU A 72 -1.69 20.07 6.03
N LEU A 73 -1.44 19.06 5.20
CA LEU A 73 -1.10 17.71 5.65
C LEU A 73 0.16 17.70 6.54
N SER A 74 1.15 18.53 6.21
CA SER A 74 2.40 18.66 6.98
C SER A 74 2.20 19.14 8.43
N LYS A 75 1.04 19.72 8.74
CA LYS A 75 0.68 20.23 10.08
C LYS A 75 -0.10 19.21 10.92
N THR A 76 -0.41 18.03 10.39
CA THR A 76 -1.28 17.03 11.05
C THR A 76 -0.51 16.08 11.98
N GLY A 77 0.83 16.07 11.91
CA GLY A 77 1.66 15.08 12.61
C GLY A 77 1.96 13.82 11.79
N LEU A 78 1.55 13.77 10.52
CA LEU A 78 1.94 12.70 9.60
C LEU A 78 3.48 12.60 9.46
N PRO A 79 4.07 11.40 9.56
CA PRO A 79 5.51 11.22 9.45
C PRO A 79 6.01 11.22 7.99
N ALA A 80 5.13 10.91 7.02
CA ALA A 80 5.46 10.89 5.61
C ALA A 80 4.25 11.27 4.74
N ILE A 81 4.49 12.09 3.72
CA ILE A 81 3.51 12.53 2.74
C ILE A 81 4.10 12.35 1.35
N GLU A 82 3.53 11.46 0.54
CA GLU A 82 3.97 11.27 -0.83
C GLU A 82 3.54 12.45 -1.70
N ALA A 83 4.48 13.34 -1.99
CA ALA A 83 4.18 14.69 -2.44
C ALA A 83 3.77 14.75 -3.92
N THR A 84 4.43 13.97 -4.79
CA THR A 84 4.18 13.99 -6.24
C THR A 84 4.88 12.81 -6.96
N SER A 85 4.77 12.78 -8.29
CA SER A 85 5.38 11.77 -9.15
C SER A 85 6.14 12.39 -10.33
N PHE A 86 7.41 12.03 -10.47
CA PHE A 86 8.27 12.41 -11.60
C PHE A 86 8.10 11.42 -12.77
N VAL A 87 6.85 11.24 -13.18
CA VAL A 87 6.41 10.48 -14.35
C VAL A 87 6.30 11.38 -15.58
N SER A 88 6.06 10.79 -16.74
CA SER A 88 5.83 11.57 -17.94
C SER A 88 4.47 12.26 -17.89
N SER A 89 4.48 13.59 -18.01
CA SER A 89 3.28 14.43 -18.10
C SER A 89 2.36 14.08 -19.27
N LYS A 90 2.88 13.43 -20.32
CA LYS A 90 2.06 12.91 -21.42
C LYS A 90 1.13 11.78 -20.98
N TRP A 91 1.61 10.93 -20.08
CA TRP A 91 0.87 9.76 -19.60
C TRP A 91 0.08 10.06 -18.34
N VAL A 92 0.58 10.98 -17.51
CA VAL A 92 -0.05 11.39 -16.24
C VAL A 92 -0.06 12.92 -16.16
N PRO A 93 -0.98 13.59 -16.87
CA PRO A 93 -1.05 15.05 -16.91
C PRO A 93 -1.36 15.66 -15.53
N GLN A 94 -2.03 14.92 -14.64
CA GLN A 94 -2.30 15.33 -13.27
C GLN A 94 -1.02 15.65 -12.49
N MET A 95 0.11 15.01 -12.82
CA MET A 95 1.40 15.17 -12.13
C MET A 95 2.40 16.01 -12.94
N ALA A 96 1.96 16.74 -13.97
CA ALA A 96 2.86 17.49 -14.86
C ALA A 96 3.65 18.60 -14.16
N ASP A 97 3.11 19.14 -13.06
CA ASP A 97 3.68 20.21 -12.23
C ASP A 97 4.54 19.68 -11.07
N HIS A 98 5.00 18.43 -11.14
CA HIS A 98 5.75 17.75 -10.08
C HIS A 98 6.94 18.56 -9.53
N THR A 99 7.66 19.28 -10.39
CA THR A 99 8.83 20.09 -9.98
C THR A 99 8.38 21.30 -9.18
N ASP A 100 7.38 22.03 -9.68
CA ASP A 100 6.87 23.25 -9.05
C ASP A 100 6.21 22.92 -7.71
N VAL A 101 5.47 21.81 -7.62
CA VAL A 101 4.90 21.31 -6.37
C VAL A 101 6.01 21.00 -5.35
N LEU A 102 7.00 20.18 -5.72
CA LEU A 102 8.04 19.76 -4.75
C LEU A 102 8.93 20.92 -4.28
N GLN A 103 9.14 21.93 -5.12
CA GLN A 103 9.89 23.14 -4.77
C GLN A 103 9.04 24.17 -4.01
N GLY A 104 7.72 24.18 -4.23
CA GLY A 104 6.81 25.16 -3.63
C GLY A 104 6.32 24.82 -2.22
N ILE A 105 6.41 23.55 -1.79
CA ILE A 105 5.96 23.14 -0.45
C ILE A 105 6.87 23.64 0.67
N HIS A 106 6.26 23.96 1.81
CA HIS A 106 6.96 24.25 3.05
C HIS A 106 7.28 22.95 3.79
N ARG A 107 8.53 22.48 3.66
CA ARG A 107 8.96 21.21 4.26
C ARG A 107 9.06 21.31 5.77
N ALA A 108 8.19 20.60 6.47
CA ALA A 108 8.25 20.44 7.91
C ALA A 108 9.44 19.51 8.29
N PRO A 109 10.33 19.90 9.23
CA PRO A 109 11.54 19.13 9.56
C PRO A 109 11.28 17.67 9.99
N GLN A 110 10.13 17.40 10.58
CA GLN A 110 9.72 16.09 11.08
C GLN A 110 9.01 15.20 10.05
N VAL A 111 8.78 15.69 8.83
CA VAL A 111 7.99 15.01 7.80
C VAL A 111 8.88 14.63 6.62
N LYS A 112 8.72 13.40 6.13
CA LYS A 112 9.32 12.96 4.86
C LYS A 112 8.40 13.24 3.69
N TYR A 113 8.99 13.61 2.57
CA TYR A 113 8.26 13.92 1.33
C TYR A 113 8.72 13.00 0.19
N PRO A 114 8.44 11.69 0.25
CA PRO A 114 8.80 10.77 -0.84
C PRO A 114 8.11 11.19 -2.14
N VAL A 115 8.79 10.92 -3.25
CA VAL A 115 8.26 11.15 -4.60
C VAL A 115 8.47 9.93 -5.49
N LEU A 116 7.53 9.65 -6.38
CA LEU A 116 7.61 8.48 -7.25
C LEU A 116 8.54 8.76 -8.45
N THR A 117 9.49 7.86 -8.70
CA THR A 117 10.49 7.97 -9.77
C THR A 117 10.59 6.65 -10.56
N PRO A 118 9.81 6.47 -11.66
CA PRO A 118 9.77 5.20 -12.41
C PRO A 118 11.05 4.80 -13.13
N ASN A 119 11.97 5.74 -13.34
CA ASN A 119 13.18 5.53 -14.14
C ASN A 119 14.25 6.57 -13.77
N LEU A 120 15.47 6.35 -14.28
CA LEU A 120 16.63 7.19 -13.97
C LEU A 120 16.47 8.66 -14.38
N ARG A 121 15.69 8.95 -15.44
CA ARG A 121 15.40 10.32 -15.86
C ARG A 121 14.50 11.02 -14.82
N GLY A 122 13.41 10.38 -14.42
CA GLY A 122 12.52 10.89 -13.37
C GLY A 122 13.25 11.08 -12.05
N PHE A 123 14.10 10.11 -11.67
CA PHE A 123 14.97 10.21 -10.51
C PHE A 123 15.87 11.44 -10.55
N ARG A 124 16.62 11.66 -11.63
CA ARG A 124 17.50 12.84 -11.77
C ARG A 124 16.73 14.16 -11.64
N THR A 125 15.55 14.25 -12.24
CA THR A 125 14.70 15.45 -12.12
C THR A 125 14.19 15.63 -10.69
N ALA A 126 13.81 14.54 -10.01
CA ALA A 126 13.40 14.57 -8.62
C ALA A 126 14.52 15.10 -7.70
N ILE A 127 15.75 14.63 -7.91
CA ILE A 127 16.91 15.09 -7.13
C ILE A 127 17.20 16.56 -7.40
N ALA A 128 17.15 17.00 -8.66
CA ALA A 128 17.30 18.42 -9.01
C ALA A 128 16.21 19.31 -8.39
N ALA A 129 15.00 18.78 -8.20
CA ALA A 129 13.91 19.43 -7.48
C ALA A 129 14.03 19.30 -5.94
N GLY A 130 15.10 18.67 -5.45
CA GLY A 130 15.42 18.56 -4.03
C GLY A 130 14.76 17.38 -3.31
N ALA A 131 14.32 16.33 -4.01
CA ALA A 131 13.79 15.13 -3.35
C ALA A 131 14.84 14.52 -2.39
N THR A 132 14.41 14.15 -1.19
CA THR A 132 15.27 13.52 -0.16
C THR A 132 14.92 12.06 0.08
N GLU A 133 13.87 11.58 -0.56
CA GLU A 133 13.40 10.19 -0.55
C GLU A 133 12.65 9.95 -1.85
N VAL A 134 12.81 8.77 -2.44
CA VAL A 134 12.16 8.41 -3.71
C VAL A 134 11.49 7.04 -3.62
N ALA A 135 10.57 6.78 -4.54
CA ALA A 135 9.91 5.49 -4.64
C ALA A 135 9.97 4.91 -6.07
N VAL A 136 10.10 3.59 -6.17
CA VAL A 136 9.94 2.82 -7.41
C VAL A 136 8.69 1.95 -7.29
N PHE A 137 8.07 1.59 -8.42
CA PHE A 137 6.85 0.78 -8.40
C PHE A 137 6.92 -0.40 -9.37
N GLY A 138 6.88 -1.61 -8.83
CA GLY A 138 6.75 -2.86 -9.57
C GLY A 138 5.33 -3.41 -9.55
N SER A 139 5.14 -4.56 -10.18
CA SER A 139 3.88 -5.30 -10.23
C SER A 139 4.14 -6.78 -9.97
N ALA A 140 3.20 -7.47 -9.35
CA ALA A 140 3.20 -8.93 -9.24
C ALA A 140 2.53 -9.63 -10.45
N SER A 141 1.97 -8.86 -11.38
CA SER A 141 1.33 -9.33 -12.62
C SER A 141 2.07 -8.84 -13.86
N GLU A 142 2.39 -9.76 -14.78
CA GLU A 142 3.08 -9.49 -16.04
C GLU A 142 2.19 -8.66 -16.99
N THR A 143 0.92 -9.03 -17.12
CA THR A 143 -0.03 -8.30 -17.97
C THR A 143 -0.25 -6.89 -17.46
N PHE A 144 -0.34 -6.70 -16.13
CA PHE A 144 -0.44 -5.37 -15.54
C PHE A 144 0.83 -4.55 -15.81
N SER A 145 2.02 -5.14 -15.62
CA SER A 145 3.29 -4.46 -15.92
C SER A 145 3.35 -4.00 -17.39
N ARG A 146 3.02 -4.89 -18.33
CA ARG A 146 3.05 -4.54 -19.77
C ARG A 146 2.05 -3.45 -20.12
N LYS A 147 0.84 -3.46 -19.53
CA LYS A 147 -0.17 -2.44 -19.82
C LYS A 147 0.13 -1.10 -19.15
N ASN A 148 0.70 -1.09 -17.95
CA ASN A 148 0.90 0.13 -17.16
C ASN A 148 2.24 0.81 -17.42
N ILE A 149 3.31 0.04 -17.70
CA ILE A 149 4.67 0.58 -17.88
C ILE A 149 5.37 0.07 -19.16
N ASN A 150 4.66 -0.65 -20.02
CA ASN A 150 5.14 -1.12 -21.32
C ASN A 150 6.44 -1.93 -21.24
N CYS A 151 6.57 -2.78 -20.22
CA CYS A 151 7.68 -3.71 -20.05
C CYS A 151 7.27 -4.92 -19.17
N SER A 152 8.06 -5.99 -19.21
CA SER A 152 7.91 -7.12 -18.28
C SER A 152 8.29 -6.72 -16.84
N ILE A 153 7.98 -7.59 -15.88
CA ILE A 153 8.42 -7.41 -14.50
C ILE A 153 9.96 -7.40 -14.45
N GLU A 154 10.62 -8.33 -15.13
CA GLU A 154 12.09 -8.42 -15.17
C GLU A 154 12.75 -7.16 -15.74
N GLU A 155 12.22 -6.62 -16.85
CA GLU A 155 12.71 -5.38 -17.45
C GLU A 155 12.50 -4.19 -16.50
N SER A 156 11.38 -4.15 -15.77
CA SER A 156 11.14 -3.10 -14.75
C SER A 156 12.15 -3.18 -13.61
N MET A 157 12.48 -4.40 -13.15
CA MET A 157 13.47 -4.63 -12.09
C MET A 157 14.86 -4.14 -12.49
N GLN A 158 15.29 -4.36 -13.74
CA GLN A 158 16.56 -3.83 -14.26
C GLN A 158 16.57 -2.29 -14.25
N ARG A 159 15.46 -1.64 -14.64
CA ARG A 159 15.34 -0.17 -14.59
C ARG A 159 15.38 0.35 -13.15
N PHE A 160 14.78 -0.37 -12.20
CA PHE A 160 14.82 0.02 -10.79
C PHE A 160 16.21 -0.14 -10.19
N GLU A 161 16.98 -1.16 -10.59
CA GLU A 161 18.35 -1.33 -10.14
C GLU A 161 19.23 -0.11 -10.49
N GLU A 162 19.05 0.49 -11.67
CA GLU A 162 19.73 1.74 -12.04
C GLU A 162 19.36 2.90 -11.11
N VAL A 163 18.07 3.05 -10.78
CA VAL A 163 17.59 4.09 -9.87
C VAL A 163 18.11 3.86 -8.45
N VAL A 164 18.01 2.64 -7.93
CA VAL A 164 18.44 2.29 -6.57
C VAL A 164 19.96 2.46 -6.42
N ARG A 165 20.74 2.08 -7.43
CA ARG A 165 22.19 2.31 -7.44
C ARG A 165 22.52 3.81 -7.40
N ALA A 166 21.89 4.62 -8.25
CA ALA A 166 22.11 6.07 -8.27
C ALA A 166 21.66 6.74 -6.97
N ALA A 167 20.54 6.30 -6.39
CA ALA A 167 20.06 6.77 -5.09
C ALA A 167 21.04 6.42 -3.96
N LYS A 168 21.60 5.21 -3.97
CA LYS A 168 22.60 4.77 -3.00
C LYS A 168 23.88 5.59 -3.04
N GLU A 169 24.37 5.96 -4.23
CA GLU A 169 25.52 6.86 -4.39
C GLU A 169 25.28 8.25 -3.75
N LEU A 170 24.04 8.70 -3.74
CA LEU A 170 23.61 9.97 -3.15
C LEU A 170 23.06 9.85 -1.71
N GLN A 171 23.09 8.65 -1.13
CA GLN A 171 22.51 8.34 0.18
C GLN A 171 21.01 8.67 0.29
N ILE A 172 20.27 8.54 -0.81
CA ILE A 172 18.84 8.79 -0.88
C ILE A 172 18.09 7.47 -0.64
N PRO A 173 17.23 7.37 0.38
CA PRO A 173 16.42 6.18 0.62
C PRO A 173 15.45 5.93 -0.52
N VAL A 174 15.30 4.66 -0.90
CA VAL A 174 14.35 4.21 -1.92
C VAL A 174 13.30 3.32 -1.30
N ARG A 175 12.04 3.65 -1.56
CA ARG A 175 10.88 2.86 -1.20
C ARG A 175 10.40 2.04 -2.39
N GLY A 176 9.97 0.80 -2.17
CA GLY A 176 9.37 -0.04 -3.21
C GLY A 176 7.84 -0.09 -3.08
N TYR A 177 7.13 -0.06 -4.20
CA TYR A 177 5.72 -0.46 -4.27
C TYR A 177 5.59 -1.73 -5.11
N VAL A 178 4.68 -2.62 -4.73
CA VAL A 178 4.28 -3.77 -5.55
C VAL A 178 2.77 -3.70 -5.76
N SER A 179 2.34 -3.56 -7.01
CA SER A 179 0.93 -3.58 -7.39
C SER A 179 0.41 -5.00 -7.59
N CYS A 180 -0.92 -5.14 -7.58
CA CYS A 180 -1.65 -6.40 -7.81
C CYS A 180 -1.30 -7.52 -6.81
N VAL A 181 -1.05 -7.19 -5.55
CA VAL A 181 -0.59 -8.20 -4.57
C VAL A 181 -1.67 -9.16 -4.10
N LEU A 182 -2.95 -8.76 -4.22
CA LEU A 182 -4.12 -9.58 -3.86
C LEU A 182 -5.02 -9.93 -5.04
N GLY A 183 -4.61 -9.54 -6.26
CA GLY A 183 -5.37 -9.76 -7.48
C GLY A 183 -4.99 -8.77 -8.57
N CYS A 184 -5.23 -9.14 -9.82
CA CYS A 184 -4.95 -8.35 -11.01
C CYS A 184 -6.23 -8.17 -11.84
N PRO A 185 -6.52 -6.97 -12.36
CA PRO A 185 -7.70 -6.73 -13.20
C PRO A 185 -7.67 -7.48 -14.55
N TYR A 186 -6.52 -8.05 -14.92
CA TYR A 186 -6.31 -8.75 -16.18
C TYR A 186 -6.08 -10.25 -16.02
N GLU A 187 -5.32 -10.65 -14.99
CA GLU A 187 -4.94 -12.05 -14.75
C GLU A 187 -5.80 -12.73 -13.67
N GLY A 188 -6.62 -11.97 -12.95
CA GLY A 188 -7.39 -12.48 -11.83
C GLY A 188 -6.48 -12.77 -10.63
N ASP A 189 -6.50 -14.00 -10.15
CA ASP A 189 -5.77 -14.40 -8.95
C ASP A 189 -4.24 -14.32 -9.14
N ILE A 190 -3.57 -13.73 -8.15
CA ILE A 190 -2.11 -13.65 -8.10
C ILE A 190 -1.60 -14.51 -6.95
N GLU A 191 -0.82 -15.53 -7.29
CA GLU A 191 -0.19 -16.42 -6.33
C GLU A 191 0.75 -15.65 -5.37
N PRO A 192 0.66 -15.82 -4.04
CA PRO A 192 1.52 -15.14 -3.08
C PRO A 192 3.02 -15.30 -3.36
N SER A 193 3.43 -16.45 -3.88
CA SER A 193 4.82 -16.72 -4.25
C SER A 193 5.37 -15.77 -5.33
N LYS A 194 4.52 -15.32 -6.27
CA LYS A 194 4.90 -14.31 -7.27
C LYS A 194 5.16 -12.96 -6.62
N VAL A 195 4.29 -12.54 -5.70
CA VAL A 195 4.45 -11.31 -4.94
C VAL A 195 5.74 -11.37 -4.11
N THR A 196 5.93 -12.47 -3.37
CA THR A 196 7.10 -12.70 -2.53
C THR A 196 8.41 -12.63 -3.32
N LYS A 197 8.45 -13.15 -4.56
CA LYS A 197 9.62 -13.02 -5.45
C LYS A 197 9.94 -11.55 -5.75
N VAL A 198 8.93 -10.75 -6.11
CA VAL A 198 9.12 -9.32 -6.42
C VAL A 198 9.57 -8.54 -5.19
N VAL A 199 8.94 -8.78 -4.04
CA VAL A 199 9.29 -8.14 -2.76
C VAL A 199 10.74 -8.46 -2.38
N LYS A 200 11.14 -9.74 -2.46
CA LYS A 200 12.51 -10.17 -2.17
C LYS A 200 13.52 -9.48 -3.09
N THR A 201 13.20 -9.35 -4.38
CA THR A 201 14.05 -8.65 -5.34
C THR A 201 14.21 -7.17 -4.99
N LEU A 202 13.11 -6.44 -4.75
CA LEU A 202 13.17 -5.02 -4.38
C LEU A 202 13.93 -4.79 -3.07
N TYR A 203 13.72 -5.66 -2.07
CA TYR A 203 14.46 -5.62 -0.81
C TYR A 203 15.96 -5.84 -1.04
N GLY A 204 16.31 -6.88 -1.81
CA GLY A 204 17.70 -7.23 -2.12
C GLY A 204 18.45 -6.15 -2.91
N MET A 205 17.74 -5.35 -3.72
CA MET A 205 18.32 -4.19 -4.41
C MET A 205 18.72 -3.06 -3.45
N GLY A 206 18.05 -2.96 -2.29
CA GLY A 206 18.29 -1.91 -1.30
C GLY A 206 17.08 -1.01 -1.01
N CYS A 207 15.86 -1.41 -1.42
CA CYS A 207 14.66 -0.70 -0.96
C CYS A 207 14.49 -0.91 0.56
N TYR A 208 14.36 0.18 1.31
CA TYR A 208 14.31 0.11 2.78
C TYR A 208 12.94 -0.35 3.31
N GLU A 209 11.87 -0.05 2.57
CA GLU A 209 10.50 -0.44 2.87
C GLU A 209 9.76 -0.77 1.57
N ILE A 210 8.90 -1.79 1.60
CA ILE A 210 8.12 -2.27 0.46
C ILE A 210 6.63 -2.25 0.80
N SER A 211 5.87 -1.48 0.03
CA SER A 211 4.42 -1.37 0.15
C SER A 211 3.71 -2.41 -0.73
N LEU A 212 2.89 -3.23 -0.10
CA LEU A 212 2.07 -4.25 -0.73
C LEU A 212 0.71 -3.66 -1.12
N GLY A 213 0.54 -3.36 -2.42
CA GLY A 213 -0.64 -2.70 -2.98
C GLY A 213 -1.73 -3.66 -3.45
N ASP A 214 -2.88 -3.66 -2.77
CA ASP A 214 -4.15 -4.17 -3.30
C ASP A 214 -4.76 -3.12 -4.23
N THR A 215 -4.19 -3.03 -5.43
CA THR A 215 -4.42 -1.97 -6.41
C THR A 215 -5.89 -1.83 -6.85
N ILE A 216 -6.65 -2.93 -6.80
CA ILE A 216 -8.05 -2.96 -7.24
C ILE A 216 -9.03 -3.20 -6.09
N GLY A 217 -8.54 -3.37 -4.86
CA GLY A 217 -9.36 -3.51 -3.66
C GLY A 217 -10.10 -4.84 -3.55
N VAL A 218 -9.65 -5.88 -4.26
CA VAL A 218 -10.32 -7.21 -4.28
C VAL A 218 -9.84 -8.12 -3.16
N GLY A 219 -8.81 -7.70 -2.44
CA GLY A 219 -8.25 -8.42 -1.30
C GLY A 219 -9.28 -8.63 -0.20
N THR A 220 -9.16 -9.76 0.47
CA THR A 220 -9.98 -10.11 1.64
C THR A 220 -9.05 -10.42 2.82
N PRO A 221 -9.57 -10.39 4.06
CA PRO A 221 -8.78 -10.73 5.25
C PRO A 221 -8.00 -12.06 5.10
N GLY A 222 -8.63 -13.07 4.50
CA GLY A 222 -8.00 -14.37 4.25
C GLY A 222 -6.89 -14.33 3.21
N SER A 223 -7.04 -13.57 2.11
CA SER A 223 -5.97 -13.45 1.11
C SER A 223 -4.81 -12.59 1.61
N MET A 224 -5.09 -11.52 2.36
CA MET A 224 -4.08 -10.70 3.03
C MET A 224 -3.22 -11.54 4.00
N ALA A 225 -3.85 -12.34 4.87
CA ALA A 225 -3.13 -13.20 5.80
C ALA A 225 -2.19 -14.18 5.08
N ARG A 226 -2.68 -14.86 4.03
CA ARG A 226 -1.86 -15.79 3.23
C ARG A 226 -0.71 -15.09 2.51
N LEU A 227 -0.94 -13.89 2.00
CA LEU A 227 0.11 -13.09 1.38
C LEU A 227 1.21 -12.76 2.38
N LEU A 228 0.85 -12.18 3.53
CA LEU A 228 1.81 -11.79 4.56
C LEU A 228 2.58 -13.00 5.12
N ASP A 229 1.91 -14.14 5.29
CA ASP A 229 2.57 -15.40 5.68
C ASP A 229 3.60 -15.89 4.67
N SER A 230 3.42 -15.60 3.38
CA SER A 230 4.40 -15.90 2.35
C SER A 230 5.57 -14.91 2.40
N VAL A 231 5.27 -13.61 2.44
CA VAL A 231 6.28 -12.54 2.33
C VAL A 231 7.19 -12.50 3.56
N LYS A 232 6.64 -12.69 4.77
CA LYS A 232 7.40 -12.62 6.04
C LYS A 232 8.48 -13.68 6.19
N LYS A 233 8.47 -14.72 5.35
CA LYS A 233 9.50 -15.76 5.30
C LYS A 233 10.77 -15.29 4.58
N GLU A 234 10.67 -14.25 3.75
CA GLU A 234 11.76 -13.80 2.90
C GLU A 234 12.31 -12.41 3.29
N VAL A 235 11.48 -11.55 3.89
CA VAL A 235 11.89 -10.21 4.33
C VAL A 235 11.35 -9.90 5.73
N PRO A 236 12.05 -9.06 6.54
CA PRO A 236 11.57 -8.68 7.87
C PRO A 236 10.23 -7.94 7.82
N MET A 237 9.32 -8.23 8.76
CA MET A 237 8.03 -7.52 8.83
C MET A 237 8.17 -6.00 9.00
N SER A 238 9.24 -5.55 9.65
CA SER A 238 9.54 -4.12 9.85
C SER A 238 9.87 -3.36 8.55
N THR A 239 10.06 -4.06 7.43
CA THR A 239 10.33 -3.45 6.12
C THR A 239 9.11 -3.52 5.20
N LEU A 240 7.95 -3.93 5.72
CA LEU A 240 6.71 -4.04 4.96
C LEU A 240 5.72 -2.94 5.33
N ALA A 241 5.00 -2.49 4.31
CA ALA A 241 3.80 -1.67 4.44
C ALA A 241 2.64 -2.31 3.66
N VAL A 242 1.41 -1.95 3.99
CA VAL A 242 0.22 -2.33 3.22
C VAL A 242 -0.47 -1.10 2.64
N HIS A 243 -0.94 -1.22 1.41
CA HIS A 243 -1.68 -0.19 0.69
C HIS A 243 -2.95 -0.82 0.15
N CYS A 244 -4.09 -0.55 0.79
CA CYS A 244 -5.33 -1.23 0.53
C CYS A 244 -6.37 -0.26 -0.07
N HIS A 245 -6.74 -0.46 -1.33
CA HIS A 245 -7.84 0.29 -1.91
C HIS A 245 -9.17 -0.19 -1.33
N ASP A 246 -10.11 0.74 -1.14
CA ASP A 246 -11.42 0.44 -0.55
C ASP A 246 -12.53 0.22 -1.58
N THR A 247 -12.17 -0.12 -2.82
CA THR A 247 -13.10 -0.33 -3.94
C THR A 247 -14.27 -1.25 -3.60
N TYR A 248 -14.04 -2.27 -2.75
CA TYR A 248 -15.02 -3.25 -2.30
C TYR A 248 -15.25 -3.23 -0.78
N GLY A 249 -14.91 -2.13 -0.10
CA GLY A 249 -15.13 -1.97 1.35
C GLY A 249 -14.25 -2.87 2.23
N GLN A 250 -13.11 -3.35 1.71
CA GLN A 250 -12.24 -4.31 2.40
C GLN A 250 -11.01 -3.68 3.04
N ALA A 251 -10.73 -2.39 2.79
CA ALA A 251 -9.44 -1.80 3.14
C ALA A 251 -9.15 -1.90 4.64
N LEU A 252 -10.08 -1.45 5.49
CA LEU A 252 -9.90 -1.48 6.95
C LEU A 252 -9.80 -2.91 7.49
N ALA A 253 -10.55 -3.86 6.93
CA ALA A 253 -10.48 -5.26 7.35
C ALA A 253 -9.12 -5.89 6.98
N ASN A 254 -8.59 -5.58 5.80
CA ASN A 254 -7.28 -6.03 5.35
C ASN A 254 -6.15 -5.39 6.18
N ILE A 255 -6.25 -4.10 6.49
CA ILE A 255 -5.29 -3.40 7.37
C ILE A 255 -5.31 -4.03 8.76
N LEU A 256 -6.49 -4.33 9.33
CA LEU A 256 -6.58 -4.98 10.63
C LEU A 256 -5.85 -6.32 10.64
N VAL A 257 -6.04 -7.16 9.61
CA VAL A 257 -5.30 -8.42 9.48
C VAL A 257 -3.79 -8.17 9.40
N ALA A 258 -3.37 -7.17 8.64
CA ALA A 258 -1.96 -6.86 8.52
C ALA A 258 -1.33 -6.44 9.86
N LEU A 259 -2.07 -5.68 10.68
CA LEU A 259 -1.68 -5.31 12.04
C LEU A 259 -1.66 -6.51 12.99
N GLN A 260 -2.56 -7.49 12.82
CA GLN A 260 -2.58 -8.71 13.65
C GLN A 260 -1.44 -9.67 13.32
N VAL A 261 -0.97 -9.68 12.07
CA VAL A 261 0.16 -10.52 11.63
C VAL A 261 1.51 -9.87 11.96
N SER A 262 1.54 -8.55 12.20
CA SER A 262 2.76 -7.77 12.36
C SER A 262 2.88 -7.11 13.73
N ASN A 263 3.98 -7.36 14.44
CA ASN A 263 4.33 -6.61 15.65
C ASN A 263 4.82 -5.17 15.36
N SER A 264 4.97 -4.78 14.08
CA SER A 264 5.35 -3.43 13.60
C SER A 264 4.98 -3.25 12.12
N LEU A 265 4.02 -2.39 11.77
CA LEU A 265 3.60 -2.20 10.36
C LEU A 265 3.39 -0.71 10.02
N THR A 266 3.65 -0.38 8.76
CA THR A 266 3.26 0.87 8.11
C THR A 266 1.97 0.68 7.31
N ALA A 267 1.02 1.61 7.39
CA ALA A 267 -0.21 1.62 6.61
C ALA A 267 -0.28 2.85 5.69
N HIS A 268 -0.95 2.70 4.56
CA HIS A 268 -1.22 3.74 3.56
C HIS A 268 -2.72 3.93 3.44
#